data_AF-A0MTR8-F1
#
_entry.id   AF-A0MTR8-F1
#
_cell.length_a   1.000
_cell.length_b   1.000
_cell.length_c   1.000
_cell.angle_alpha   90.00
_cell.angle_beta   90.00
_cell.angle_gamma   90.00
#
_symmetry.space_group_name_H-M   'P 1'
#
loop_
_entity.id
_entity.type
_entity.pdbx_description
1 polymer ?
#
loop_
_entity_poly.entity_id
_entity_poly.type
_entity_poly.pdbx_seq_one_letter_code
_entity_poly.pdbx_strand_id
1 'polypeptide(L)'
;AELNRAPFDSSEGESELVSGYNVEFSSVAFVLLFLSEYGSLIFFSVLSSAMFFDFSMICAFMMFTLLIFIRSSFPRYRYDLMMSLFWFKLLPVSLILLGYYVVLFI
;
A
#
# COMPACT_ATOMS: atom_id res chain seq x y z
N ALA A 1 0.34 3.06 -0.60
CA ALA A 1 1.61 3.49 -1.19
C ALA A 1 2.55 2.30 -1.33
N GLU A 2 2.98 1.66 -0.24
CA GLU A 2 3.97 0.57 -0.28
C GLU A 2 3.65 -0.61 -1.22
N LEU A 3 2.37 -0.94 -1.39
CA LEU A 3 1.93 -2.06 -2.23
C LEU A 3 1.86 -1.73 -3.73
N ASN A 4 2.14 -0.48 -4.15
CA ASN A 4 1.99 0.00 -5.53
C ASN A 4 0.65 -0.41 -6.15
N ARG A 5 -0.44 -0.32 -5.38
CA ARG A 5 -1.81 -0.63 -5.82
C ARG A 5 -2.67 0.62 -5.85
N ALA A 6 -3.61 0.65 -6.81
CA ALA A 6 -4.56 1.74 -6.95
C ALA A 6 -5.28 1.99 -5.61
N PRO A 7 -5.42 3.24 -5.15
CA PRO A 7 -5.22 4.50 -5.87
C PRO A 7 -3.78 5.03 -5.99
N PHE A 8 -2.79 4.40 -5.35
CA PHE A 8 -1.38 4.83 -5.31
C PHE A 8 -0.49 4.03 -6.28
N ASP A 9 -0.99 3.82 -7.50
CA ASP A 9 -0.36 3.02 -8.55
C ASP A 9 0.21 3.94 -9.64
N SER A 10 1.22 4.73 -9.29
CA SER A 10 1.88 5.67 -10.20
C SER A 10 3.05 5.05 -10.96
N SER A 11 3.75 4.08 -10.38
CA SER A 11 4.86 3.37 -11.05
C SER A 11 4.42 2.59 -12.28
N GLU A 12 3.20 2.05 -12.28
CA GLU A 12 2.59 1.43 -13.47
C GLU A 12 1.75 2.45 -14.26
N GLY A 13 1.15 3.44 -13.58
CA GLY A 13 0.22 4.40 -14.16
C GLY A 13 0.81 5.53 -15.00
N GLU A 14 2.04 6.00 -14.72
CA GLU A 14 2.67 7.12 -15.48
C GLU A 14 3.15 6.73 -16.89
N SER A 15 2.94 5.47 -17.27
CA SER A 15 3.32 4.89 -18.55
C SER A 15 2.08 4.54 -19.38
N GLU A 16 1.16 5.48 -19.51
CA GLU A 16 -0.17 5.33 -20.12
C GLU A 16 -0.19 4.89 -21.61
N LEU A 17 0.96 4.51 -22.20
CA LEU A 17 1.06 3.90 -23.53
C LEU A 17 1.71 2.49 -23.55
N VAL A 18 2.44 2.06 -22.52
CA VAL A 18 3.23 0.83 -22.50
C VAL A 18 3.41 0.42 -21.03
N SER A 19 3.04 -0.79 -20.61
CA SER A 19 2.88 -1.23 -19.20
C SER A 19 4.11 -1.10 -18.28
N GLY A 20 4.52 0.12 -17.99
CA GLY A 20 5.56 0.53 -17.05
C GLY A 20 6.84 -0.28 -17.15
N TYR A 21 7.33 -0.68 -15.98
CA TYR A 21 8.48 -1.58 -15.85
C TYR A 21 8.18 -3.01 -16.30
N ASN A 22 6.91 -3.42 -16.40
CA ASN A 22 6.53 -4.79 -16.80
C ASN A 22 6.92 -5.13 -18.25
N VAL A 23 7.29 -4.13 -19.05
CA VAL A 23 7.58 -4.27 -20.49
C VAL A 23 8.96 -4.84 -20.76
N GLU A 24 9.90 -4.61 -19.85
CA GLU A 24 11.27 -5.10 -19.96
C GLU A 24 11.39 -6.58 -19.56
N PHE A 25 10.40 -7.09 -18.81
CA PHE A 25 10.41 -8.45 -18.30
C PHE A 25 9.66 -9.40 -19.24
N SER A 26 10.31 -10.53 -19.54
CA SER A 26 9.69 -11.60 -20.31
C SER A 26 9.58 -12.88 -19.48
N SER A 27 8.57 -13.71 -19.82
CA SER A 27 8.39 -15.08 -19.34
C SER A 27 8.44 -15.24 -17.81
N VAL A 28 9.45 -15.90 -17.27
CA VAL A 28 9.57 -16.26 -15.85
C VAL A 28 9.74 -15.03 -14.97
N ALA A 29 10.50 -14.03 -15.42
CA ALA A 29 10.73 -12.81 -14.64
C ALA A 29 9.43 -12.01 -14.45
N PHE A 30 8.57 -12.00 -15.47
CA PHE A 30 7.23 -11.41 -15.40
C PHE A 30 6.37 -12.15 -14.35
N VAL A 31 6.36 -13.48 -14.35
CA VAL A 31 5.61 -14.27 -13.36
C VAL A 31 6.09 -14.01 -11.94
N LEU A 32 7.40 -13.91 -11.72
CA LEU A 32 7.97 -13.64 -10.40
C LEU A 32 7.60 -12.24 -9.88
N LEU A 33 7.51 -11.24 -10.75
CA LEU A 33 7.06 -9.90 -10.37
C LEU A 33 5.62 -9.94 -9.85
N PHE A 34 4.68 -10.54 -10.59
CA PHE A 34 3.30 -10.66 -10.09
C PHE A 34 3.20 -11.48 -8.82
N LEU A 35 3.94 -12.59 -8.73
CA LEU A 35 3.96 -13.40 -7.52
C LEU A 35 4.45 -12.59 -6.30
N SER A 36 5.48 -11.75 -6.49
CA SER A 36 6.01 -10.89 -5.43
C SER A 36 5.02 -9.81 -5.01
N GLU A 37 4.32 -9.17 -5.96
CA GLU A 37 3.32 -8.16 -5.64
C GLU A 37 2.12 -8.75 -4.89
N TYR A 38 1.59 -9.89 -5.34
CA TYR A 38 0.49 -10.56 -4.63
C TYR A 38 0.95 -11.14 -3.29
N GLY A 39 2.18 -11.64 -3.21
CA GLY A 39 2.79 -12.08 -1.95
C GLY A 39 2.91 -10.95 -0.94
N SER A 40 3.34 -9.76 -1.38
CA SER A 40 3.39 -8.58 -0.53
C SER A 40 2.00 -8.17 -0.04
N LEU A 41 0.97 -8.29 -0.87
CA LEU A 41 -0.41 -7.96 -0.51
C LEU A 41 -0.91 -8.85 0.64
N ILE A 42 -0.66 -10.16 0.56
CA ILE A 42 -0.99 -11.10 1.63
C ILE A 42 -0.18 -10.79 2.88
N PHE A 43 1.13 -10.55 2.74
CA PHE A 43 2.01 -10.21 3.86
C PHE A 43 1.53 -8.99 4.64
N PHE A 44 1.19 -7.89 3.96
CA PHE A 44 0.69 -6.69 4.62
C PHE A 44 -0.67 -6.90 5.29
N SER A 45 -1.54 -7.74 4.73
CA SER A 45 -2.83 -8.07 5.36
C SER A 45 -2.64 -8.81 6.69
N VAL A 46 -1.71 -9.76 6.75
CA VAL A 46 -1.37 -10.49 7.99
C VAL A 46 -0.67 -9.56 8.98
N LEU A 47 0.29 -8.75 8.52
CA LEU A 47 1.01 -7.79 9.37
C LEU A 47 0.05 -6.79 10.04
N SER A 48 -0.93 -6.27 9.29
CA SER A 48 -1.93 -5.35 9.83
C SER A 48 -2.83 -6.01 10.89
N SER A 49 -3.23 -7.27 10.68
CA SER A 49 -3.95 -8.05 11.69
C SER A 49 -3.10 -8.31 12.94
N ALA A 50 -1.81 -8.58 12.76
CA ALA A 50 -0.86 -8.79 13.85
C ALA A 50 -0.71 -7.56 14.74
N MET A 51 -0.63 -6.36 14.15
CA MET A 51 -0.39 -5.13 14.90
C MET A 51 -1.65 -4.54 15.56
N PHE A 52 -2.83 -4.71 14.95
CA PHE A 52 -4.06 -4.04 15.42
C PHE A 52 -5.15 -4.99 15.96
N PHE A 53 -5.12 -6.28 15.60
CA PHE A 53 -6.25 -7.21 15.83
C PHE A 53 -5.81 -8.56 16.41
N ASP A 54 -4.75 -8.57 17.23
CA ASP A 54 -4.26 -9.72 18.01
C ASP A 54 -4.06 -11.01 17.17
N PHE A 55 -3.56 -10.86 15.94
CA PHE A 55 -3.26 -11.96 15.03
C PHE A 55 -4.47 -12.86 14.69
N SER A 56 -5.66 -12.28 14.62
CA SER A 56 -6.86 -13.03 14.22
C SER A 56 -6.88 -13.27 12.70
N MET A 57 -7.05 -14.54 12.30
CA MET A 57 -7.11 -14.93 10.88
C MET A 57 -8.31 -14.34 10.14
N ILE A 58 -9.43 -14.17 10.84
CA ILE A 58 -10.64 -13.54 10.29
C ILE A 58 -10.38 -12.06 9.96
N CYS A 59 -9.70 -11.33 10.85
CA CYS A 59 -9.35 -9.93 10.59
C CYS A 59 -8.32 -9.82 9.46
N ALA A 60 -7.37 -10.75 9.34
CA ALA A 60 -6.45 -10.78 8.20
C ALA A 60 -7.19 -10.93 6.87
N PHE A 61 -8.19 -11.83 6.80
CA PHE A 61 -9.04 -11.98 5.62
C PHE A 61 -9.87 -10.73 5.34
N MET A 62 -10.43 -10.10 6.37
CA MET A 62 -11.15 -8.83 6.23
C MET A 62 -10.25 -7.71 5.69
N MET A 63 -9.00 -7.61 6.16
CA MET A 63 -8.04 -6.63 5.65
C MET A 63 -7.70 -6.89 4.17
N PHE A 64 -7.56 -8.15 3.78
CA PHE A 64 -7.33 -8.52 2.38
C PHE A 64 -8.51 -8.14 1.48
N THR A 65 -9.76 -8.40 1.90
CA THR A 65 -10.95 -8.02 1.11
C THR A 65 -11.12 -6.50 1.02
N LEU A 66 -10.79 -5.76 2.08
CA LEU A 66 -10.77 -4.30 2.06
C LEU A 66 -9.77 -3.75 1.04
N LEU A 67 -8.57 -4.33 0.92
CA LEU A 67 -7.58 -3.91 -0.09
C LEU A 67 -8.09 -4.10 -1.53
N ILE A 68 -8.80 -5.20 -1.79
CA ILE A 68 -9.44 -5.43 -3.10
C ILE A 68 -10.56 -4.42 -3.35
N PHE A 69 -11.37 -4.14 -2.33
CA PHE A 69 -12.47 -3.18 -2.44
C PHE A 69 -11.97 -1.73 -2.67
N ILE A 70 -10.89 -1.33 -2.01
CA ILE A 70 -10.26 -0.02 -2.21
C ILE A 70 -9.79 0.13 -3.66
N ARG A 71 -9.23 -0.93 -4.25
CA ARG A 71 -8.82 -0.94 -5.66
C ARG A 71 -9.99 -0.70 -6.62
N SER A 72 -11.18 -1.24 -6.33
CA SER A 72 -12.35 -1.06 -7.19
C SER A 72 -13.08 0.27 -6.97
N SER A 73 -12.91 0.90 -5.82
CA SER A 73 -13.75 2.04 -5.40
C SER A 73 -13.16 3.41 -5.72
N PHE A 74 -11.83 3.53 -5.81
CA PHE A 74 -11.17 4.84 -5.96
C PHE A 74 -10.45 5.01 -7.31
N PRO A 75 -10.53 6.20 -7.91
CA PRO A 75 -9.71 6.54 -9.07
C PRO A 75 -8.23 6.66 -8.67
N ARG A 76 -7.34 6.55 -9.66
CA ARG A 76 -5.90 6.73 -9.47
C ARG A 76 -5.59 8.16 -9.02
N TYR A 77 -4.64 8.30 -8.10
CA TYR A 77 -4.20 9.59 -7.56
C TYR A 77 -2.94 10.08 -8.28
N ARG A 78 -2.86 11.39 -8.58
CA ARG A 78 -1.67 11.98 -9.20
C ARG A 78 -0.50 12.05 -8.22
N TYR A 79 0.73 11.87 -8.72
CA TYR A 79 1.95 11.87 -7.91
C TYR A 79 2.11 13.13 -7.05
N ASP A 80 1.90 14.33 -7.60
CA ASP A 80 2.04 15.59 -6.83
C ASP A 80 1.11 15.65 -5.62
N LEU A 81 -0.13 15.19 -5.84
CA LEU A 81 -1.13 15.17 -4.80
C LEU A 81 -0.75 14.13 -3.73
N MET A 82 -0.25 12.95 -4.16
CA MET A 82 0.24 11.91 -3.25
C MET A 82 1.36 12.43 -2.36
N MET A 83 2.34 13.11 -2.96
CA MET A 83 3.46 13.72 -2.25
C MET A 83 2.96 14.76 -1.25
N SER A 84 2.02 15.63 -1.65
CA SER A 84 1.45 16.64 -0.75
C SER A 84 0.71 16.01 0.45
N LEU A 85 0.04 14.87 0.25
CA LEU A 85 -0.65 14.14 1.31
C LEU A 85 0.35 13.58 2.32
N PHE A 86 1.40 12.90 1.86
CA PHE A 86 2.40 12.30 2.74
C PHE A 86 3.18 13.36 3.53
N TRP A 87 3.64 14.40 2.86
CA TRP A 87 4.54 15.38 3.47
C TRP A 87 3.83 16.42 4.31
N PHE A 88 2.73 16.99 3.84
CA PHE A 88 2.07 18.09 4.57
C PHE A 88 0.99 17.61 5.54
N LYS A 89 0.42 16.41 5.34
CA LYS A 89 -0.66 15.91 6.20
C LYS A 89 -0.22 14.73 7.05
N LEU A 90 0.29 13.65 6.44
CA LEU A 90 0.59 12.42 7.18
C LEU A 90 1.79 12.58 8.12
N LEU A 91 2.87 13.22 7.66
CA LEU A 91 4.10 13.37 8.44
C LEU A 91 3.92 14.26 9.68
N PRO A 92 3.27 15.43 9.62
CA PRO A 92 3.01 16.21 10.84
C PRO A 92 2.12 15.47 11.83
N VAL A 93 1.10 14.75 11.34
CA VAL A 93 0.19 13.97 12.19
C VAL A 93 0.93 12.82 12.89
N SER A 94 1.82 12.11 12.18
CA SER A 94 2.58 11.01 12.78
C SER A 94 3.58 11.51 13.84
N LEU A 95 4.24 12.65 13.61
CA LEU A 95 5.14 13.25 14.60
C LEU A 95 4.40 13.72 15.85
N ILE A 96 3.22 14.33 15.72
CA ILE A 96 2.39 14.74 16.86
C ILE A 96 1.97 13.52 17.69
N LEU A 97 1.52 12.46 17.02
CA LEU A 97 1.08 11.22 17.67
C LEU A 97 2.24 10.52 18.38
N LEU A 98 3.44 10.47 17.78
CA LEU A 98 4.63 9.96 18.43
C LEU A 98 5.00 10.77 19.69
N GLY A 99 4.98 12.10 19.59
CA GLY A 99 5.23 12.97 20.75
C GLY A 99 4.22 12.73 21.89
N TYR A 100 2.94 12.55 21.55
CA TYR A 100 1.90 12.24 22.54
C TYR A 100 2.15 10.93 23.28
N TYR A 101 2.49 9.85 22.58
CA TYR A 101 2.78 8.56 23.23
C TYR A 101 4.03 8.60 24.11
N VAL A 102 5.06 9.36 23.71
CA VAL A 102 6.26 9.56 24.54
C VAL A 102 5.91 10.27 25.84
N VAL A 103 5.09 11.34 25.79
CA VAL A 103 4.64 12.05 26.99
C VAL A 103 3.71 11.21 27.87
N LEU A 104 2.89 10.34 27.29
CA LEU A 104 1.99 9.47 28.06
C LEU A 104 2.74 8.36 28.80
N PHE A 105 3.84 7.88 28.23
CA PHE A 105 4.63 6.78 28.80
C PHE A 105 5.69 7.24 29.81
N ILE A 106 6.12 8.51 29.74
CA ILE A 106 6.95 9.18 30.76
C ILE A 106 6.09 9.56 31.96
#